data_AF-A0A3N5TKB1-F1
#
_entry.id   AF-A0A3N5TKB1-F1
#
_cell.length_a   1.000
_cell.length_b   1.000
_cell.length_c   1.000
_cell.angle_alpha   90.00
_cell.angle_beta   90.00
_cell.angle_gamma   90.00
#
_symmetry.space_group_name_H-M   'P 1'
#
loop_
_entity.id
_entity.type
_entity.pdbx_description
1 polymer ?
#
loop_
_entity_poly.entity_id
_entity_poly.type
_entity_poly.pdbx_seq_one_letter_code
_entity_poly.pdbx_strand_id
1 'polypeptide(L)' 'MNAFTASDWTMYPFSTQNQKDFYNLIEVYLDAAFYPLLDELSFRQEGYRFEIEEEDGNWGQLKAHL' A
#
# COMPACT_ATOMS: atom_id res chain seq x y z
N MET A 1 12.76 4.12 -5.45
CA MET A 1 11.69 4.19 -4.43
C MET A 1 11.05 2.82 -4.38
N ASN A 2 11.10 2.12 -3.24
CA ASN A 2 10.53 0.78 -3.07
C ASN A 2 10.19 0.55 -1.58
N ALA A 3 9.48 -0.55 -1.31
CA ALA A 3 9.28 -1.11 0.01
C ALA A 3 9.43 -2.64 -0.07
N PHE A 4 10.02 -3.25 0.95
CA PHE A 4 10.25 -4.69 1.03
C PHE A 4 9.90 -5.20 2.42
N THR A 5 9.17 -6.31 2.49
CA THR A 5 8.83 -7.00 3.73
C THR A 5 9.50 -8.37 3.73
N ALA A 6 10.47 -8.55 4.63
CA ALA A 6 11.06 -9.85 4.94
C ALA A 6 10.25 -10.56 6.04
N SER A 7 10.68 -11.75 6.45
CA SER A 7 9.98 -12.53 7.49
C SER A 7 9.91 -11.83 8.85
N ASP A 8 10.91 -11.00 9.16
CA ASP A 8 11.19 -10.47 10.49
C ASP A 8 11.45 -8.95 10.49
N TRP A 9 11.51 -8.31 9.33
CA TRP A 9 11.70 -6.87 9.20
C TRP A 9 11.12 -6.32 7.89
N THR A 10 10.83 -5.02 7.89
CA THR A 10 10.36 -4.29 6.71
C THR A 10 11.31 -3.11 6.45
N MET A 11 11.59 -2.82 5.18
CA MET A 11 12.49 -1.74 4.77
C MET A 11 11.92 -0.94 3.61
N TYR A 12 12.15 0.37 3.68
CA TYR A 12 11.67 1.35 2.71
C TYR A 12 12.86 2.06 2.05
N PRO A 13 13.53 1.47 1.03
CA PRO A 13 14.70 2.08 0.42
C PRO A 13 14.35 3.08 -0.70
N PHE A 14 15.08 4.18 -0.73
CA PHE A 14 15.10 5.10 -1.86
C PHE A 14 16.53 5.56 -2.15
N SER A 15 16.77 6.02 -3.38
CA SER A 15 18.02 6.62 -3.80
C SER A 15 17.73 7.71 -4.83
N THR A 16 18.50 8.80 -4.76
CA THR A 16 18.41 9.90 -5.71
C THR A 16 19.76 10.61 -5.77
N GLN A 17 20.08 11.20 -6.92
CA GLN A 17 21.30 12.00 -7.12
C GLN A 17 21.04 13.50 -6.85
N ASN A 18 19.77 13.91 -6.71
CA ASN A 18 19.40 15.29 -6.46
C ASN A 18 19.22 15.52 -4.95
N GLN A 19 19.96 16.49 -4.40
CA GLN A 19 19.92 16.78 -2.96
C GLN A 19 18.56 17.29 -2.48
N LYS A 20 17.86 18.11 -3.27
CA LYS A 20 16.53 18.60 -2.92
C LYS A 20 15.52 17.46 -2.91
N ASP A 21 15.61 16.60 -3.90
CA ASP A 21 14.78 15.41 -4.01
C ASP A 21 15.02 14.44 -2.85
N PHE A 22 16.27 14.31 -2.39
CA PHE A 22 16.58 13.49 -1.22
C PHE A 22 15.80 13.91 0.03
N TYR A 23 15.74 15.22 0.31
CA TYR A 23 15.00 15.75 1.46
C TYR A 23 13.49 15.59 1.31
N ASN A 24 12.96 15.78 0.10
CA ASN A 24 11.53 15.54 -0.16
C ASN A 24 11.18 14.06 0.08
N LEU A 25 12.02 13.14 -0.39
CA LEU A 25 11.78 11.71 -0.30
C LEU A 25 11.89 11.19 1.14
N ILE A 26 12.92 11.62 1.89
CA ILE A 26 13.08 11.20 3.29
C ILE A 26 11.93 11.72 4.16
N GLU A 27 11.46 12.94 3.92
CA GLU A 27 10.34 13.54 4.68
C GLU A 27 9.07 12.69 4.53
N VAL A 28 8.70 12.35 3.29
CA VAL A 28 7.53 11.50 3.01
C VAL A 28 7.71 10.08 3.57
N TYR A 29 8.91 9.49 3.44
CA TYR A 29 9.19 8.14 3.93
C TYR A 29 9.10 8.04 5.46
N LEU A 30 9.61 9.04 6.17
CA LEU A 30 9.57 9.07 7.63
C LEU A 30 8.14 9.27 8.14
N ASP A 31 7.38 10.18 7.53
CA ASP A 31 5.99 10.41 7.93
C ASP A 31 5.13 9.16 7.68
N ALA A 32 5.24 8.54 6.50
CA ALA A 32 4.51 7.30 6.20
C ALA A 32 4.88 6.12 7.12
N ALA A 33 6.13 6.04 7.60
CA ALA A 33 6.57 4.96 8.48
C ALA A 33 6.16 5.16 9.95
N PHE A 34 6.20 6.40 10.45
CA PHE A 34 5.95 6.70 11.87
C PHE A 34 4.54 7.22 12.16
N TYR A 35 3.89 7.86 11.18
CA TYR A 35 2.56 8.46 11.29
C TYR A 35 1.65 8.12 10.09
N PRO A 36 1.49 6.83 9.74
CA PRO A 36 0.64 6.46 8.60
C PRO A 36 -0.82 6.84 8.83
N LEU A 37 -1.47 7.34 7.77
CA LEU A 37 -2.92 7.45 7.74
C LEU A 37 -3.52 6.09 7.38
N LEU A 38 -3.93 5.35 8.41
CA LEU A 38 -4.56 4.03 8.27
C LEU A 38 -6.07 4.17 8.01
N ASP A 39 -6.43 4.71 6.85
CA ASP A 39 -7.83 4.80 6.43
C ASP A 39 -8.41 3.42 6.11
N GLU A 40 -9.67 3.19 6.48
CA GLU A 40 -10.32 1.89 6.33
C GLU A 40 -10.48 1.47 4.86
N LEU A 41 -10.74 2.45 3.97
CA LEU A 41 -10.83 2.18 2.54
C LEU A 41 -9.47 1.76 1.98
N SER A 42 -8.41 2.48 2.35
CA SER A 42 -7.03 2.16 1.94
C SER A 42 -6.59 0.79 2.45
N PHE A 43 -6.92 0.42 3.69
CA PHE A 43 -6.62 -0.91 4.21
C PHE A 43 -7.36 -2.02 3.47
N ARG A 44 -8.65 -1.83 3.15
CA ARG A 44 -9.42 -2.80 2.38
C ARG A 44 -8.90 -2.93 0.95
N GLN A 45 -8.39 -1.84 0.37
CA GLN A 45 -7.86 -1.84 -0.99
C GLN A 45 -6.48 -2.49 -1.10
N GLU A 46 -5.56 -2.20 -0.17
CA GLU A 46 -4.19 -2.74 -0.16
C GLU A 46 -4.10 -4.12 0.52
N GLY A 47 -5.09 -4.45 1.35
CA GLY A 47 -5.20 -5.73 2.03
C GLY A 47 -6.24 -6.62 1.38
N TYR A 48 -7.18 -7.10 2.19
CA TYR A 48 -8.21 -8.02 1.73
C TYR A 48 -9.58 -7.32 1.66
N ARG A 49 -10.27 -7.50 0.53
CA ARG A 49 -11.67 -7.06 0.36
C ARG A 49 -12.48 -8.10 -0.40
N PHE A 50 -13.74 -8.23 0.00
CA PHE A 50 -14.75 -8.94 -0.78
C PHE A 50 -15.33 -8.00 -1.84
N GLU A 51 -15.18 -8.38 -3.11
CA GLU A 51 -15.89 -7.75 -4.21
C GLU A 51 -16.94 -8.72 -4.73
N ILE A 52 -18.16 -8.21 -4.89
CA ILE A 52 -19.28 -8.97 -5.45
C ILE A 52 -19.40 -8.54 -6.90
N GLU A 53 -19.04 -9.43 -7.83
CA GLU A 53 -19.37 -9.25 -9.24
C GLU A 53 -20.86 -9.60 -9.41
N GLU A 54 -21.72 -8.59 -9.53
CA GLU A 54 -23.10 -8.80 -10.00
C GLU A 54 -23.04 -9.09 -11.51
N GLU A 55 -23.00 -10.37 -11.88
CA GLU A 55 -23.30 -10.80 -13.23
C GLU A 55 -24.82 -10.72 -13.39
N ASP A 56 -25.32 -9.87 -14.30
CA ASP A 56 -26.74 -9.69 -14.60
C ASP A 56 -27.46 -11.05 -14.72
N GLY A 57 -28.11 -11.47 -13.63
CA GLY A 57 -28.98 -12.65 -13.58
C GLY A 57 -28.38 -13.98 -13.11
N ASN A 58 -27.14 -14.06 -12.63
CA ASN A 58 -26.59 -15.27 -12.02
C ASN A 58 -25.95 -14.95 -10.66
N TRP A 59 -26.13 -15.80 -9.65
CA TRP A 59 -25.60 -15.58 -8.30
C TRP A 59 -24.09 -15.34 -8.37
N GLY A 60 -23.69 -14.09 -8.16
CA GLY A 60 -22.35 -13.59 -8.41
C GLY A 60 -21.26 -14.45 -7.75
N GLN A 61 -20.24 -14.80 -8.52
CA GLN A 61 -19.07 -15.49 -7.99
C GLN A 61 -18.32 -14.53 -7.07
N LEU A 62 -18.12 -14.92 -5.81
CA LEU A 62 -17.27 -14.17 -4.88
C LEU A 62 -15.82 -14.27 -5.34
N LYS A 63 -15.26 -13.17 -5.83
CA LYS A 63 -13.82 -13.06 -6.07
C LYS A 63 -13.18 -12.35 -4.89
N ALA A 64 -12.29 -13.09 -4.22
CA ALA A 64 -11.38 -12.52 -3.25
C ALA A 64 -10.15 -11.98 -4.00
N HIS A 65 -9.87 -10.69 -3.91
CA HIS A 65 -8.58 -10.12 -4.28
C HIS A 65 -7.66 -10.09 -3.05
N LEU A 66 -6.43 -10.56 -3.26
CA LEU A 66 -5.31 -10.53 -2.32
C LEU A 66 -4.31 -9.48 -2.80
#